data_AF-A0A2P5EED3-F1
#
_entry.id   AF-A0A2P5EED3-F1
#
_cell.length_a   1.000
_cell.length_b   1.000
_cell.length_c   1.000
_cell.angle_alpha   90.00
_cell.angle_beta   90.00
_cell.angle_gamma   90.00
#
_symmetry.space_group_name_H-M   'P 1'
#
loop_
_entity.id
_entity.type
_entity.pdbx_description
1 polymer ?
#
loop_
_entity_poly.entity_id
_entity_poly.type
_entity_poly.pdbx_seq_one_letter_code
_entity_poly.pdbx_strand_id
1 'polypeptide(L)'
;MGQIIIELDFFGSCIVEGTSTAGRICLFWCKGTQLDIIHSSKTLIVAMIVDISIGYKWLLCCGHCLSSKAGKSSFWVATREVVQEFDGDSVIIGDFNKVIE
;
A
#
# COMPACT_ATOMS: atom_id res chain seq x y z
N MET A 1 -15.35 31.79 -14.01
CA MET A 1 -14.69 30.47 -14.14
C MET A 1 -14.60 29.89 -12.75
N GLY A 2 -15.46 28.92 -12.43
CA GLY A 2 -15.42 28.25 -11.13
C GLY A 2 -14.32 27.20 -11.15
N GLN A 3 -13.33 27.34 -10.27
CA GLN A 3 -12.35 26.28 -10.04
C GLN A 3 -12.76 25.61 -8.74
N ILE A 4 -13.49 24.50 -8.86
CA ILE A 4 -13.67 23.61 -7.73
C ILE A 4 -12.31 22.94 -7.50
N ILE A 5 -11.55 23.47 -6.54
CA ILE A 5 -10.51 22.69 -5.87
C ILE A 5 -11.30 21.85 -4.87
N ILE A 6 -11.65 20.62 -5.23
CA ILE A 6 -12.13 19.67 -4.22
C ILE A 6 -10.90 19.40 -3.36
N GLU A 7 -10.82 20.05 -2.20
CA GLU A 7 -9.90 19.61 -1.16
C GLU A 7 -10.33 18.20 -0.77
N LEU A 8 -9.52 17.23 -1.15
CA LEU A 8 -9.68 15.86 -0.69
C LEU A 8 -9.25 15.88 0.79
N ASP A 9 -10.19 15.57 1.68
CA ASP A 9 -10.02 15.62 3.15
C ASP A 9 -9.14 14.46 3.66
N PHE A 10 -7.93 14.36 3.11
CA PHE A 10 -6.93 13.41 3.56
C PHE A 10 -6.33 13.90 4.86
N PHE A 11 -6.41 13.05 5.88
CA PHE A 11 -5.89 13.32 7.21
C PHE A 11 -4.42 12.94 7.34
N GLY A 12 -3.98 11.91 6.63
CA GLY A 12 -2.60 11.42 6.71
C GLY A 12 -2.10 10.82 5.41
N SER A 13 -0.78 10.64 5.35
CA SER A 13 -0.11 10.06 4.20
C SER A 13 1.14 9.25 4.57
N CYS A 14 1.44 8.22 3.80
CA CYS A 14 2.73 7.53 3.77
C CYS A 14 3.27 7.59 2.33
N ILE A 15 4.43 8.21 2.15
CA ILE A 15 5.05 8.39 0.84
C ILE A 15 6.42 7.75 0.90
N VAL A 16 6.68 6.82 -0.02
CA VAL A 16 7.99 6.14 -0.11
C VAL A 16 8.79 6.68 -1.28
N GLU A 17 10.10 6.84 -1.06
CA GLU A 17 11.01 7.25 -2.11
C GLU A 17 11.14 6.16 -3.18
N GLY A 18 11.11 6.58 -4.45
CA GLY A 18 11.21 5.69 -5.59
C GLY A 18 12.63 5.18 -5.79
N THR A 19 12.78 4.19 -6.67
CA THR A 19 14.08 3.95 -7.31
C THR A 19 14.21 4.91 -8.48
N SER A 20 15.42 5.35 -8.82
CA SER A 20 15.70 6.54 -9.68
C SER A 20 14.90 6.65 -10.99
N THR A 21 14.37 5.54 -11.51
CA THR A 21 13.57 5.48 -12.75
C THR A 21 12.17 4.87 -12.58
N ALA A 22 11.82 4.31 -11.41
CA ALA A 22 10.50 3.73 -11.15
C ALA A 22 9.64 4.66 -10.28
N GLY A 23 8.34 4.64 -10.52
CA GLY A 23 7.37 5.48 -9.82
C GLY A 23 7.42 5.31 -8.29
N ARG A 24 6.99 6.37 -7.58
CA ARG A 24 6.80 6.34 -6.12
C ARG A 24 5.44 5.71 -5.79
N ILE A 25 5.33 5.15 -4.60
CA ILE A 25 4.04 4.77 -4.01
C ILE A 25 3.69 5.80 -2.95
N CYS A 26 2.42 6.20 -2.92
CA CYS A 26 1.87 7.01 -1.86
C CYS A 26 0.54 6.39 -1.42
N LEU A 27 0.31 6.38 -0.12
CA LEU A 27 -0.94 6.00 0.52
C LEU A 27 -1.47 7.23 1.24
N PHE A 28 -2.69 7.66 0.92
CA PHE A 28 -3.42 8.71 1.62
C PHE A 28 -4.66 8.11 2.27
N TRP A 29 -5.06 8.63 3.43
CA TRP A 29 -6.28 8.19 4.11
C TRP A 29 -7.04 9.36 4.73
N CYS A 30 -8.35 9.20 4.83
CA CYS A 30 -9.25 10.22 5.37
C CYS A 30 -9.28 10.19 6.90
N LYS A 31 -9.84 11.25 7.49
CA LYS A 31 -10.06 11.32 8.94
C LYS A 31 -11.00 10.19 9.39
N GLY A 32 -10.66 9.55 10.50
CA GLY A 32 -11.43 8.43 11.07
C GLY A 32 -10.95 7.05 10.62
N THR A 33 -10.13 6.96 9.57
CA THR A 33 -9.41 5.72 9.26
C THR A 33 -8.31 5.50 10.31
N GLN A 34 -8.41 4.42 11.08
CA GLN A 34 -7.31 3.98 11.92
C GLN A 34 -6.39 3.05 11.13
N LEU A 35 -5.15 3.50 11.03
CA LEU A 35 -4.15 2.87 10.21
C LEU A 35 -2.79 3.03 10.87
N ASP A 36 -2.03 1.94 10.94
CA ASP A 36 -0.63 1.93 11.35
C ASP A 36 0.25 1.43 10.21
N ILE A 37 1.28 2.19 9.83
CA ILE A 37 2.27 1.73 8.85
C ILE A 37 3.23 0.76 9.56
N ILE A 38 3.15 -0.53 9.20
CA ILE A 38 3.96 -1.59 9.80
C ILE A 38 5.29 -1.72 9.06
N HIS A 39 5.27 -1.55 7.74
CA HIS A 39 6.44 -1.67 6.89
C HIS A 39 6.35 -0.72 5.70
N SER A 40 7.48 -0.15 5.30
CA SER A 40 7.58 0.64 4.08
C SER A 40 8.92 0.40 3.40
N SER A 41 8.88 0.10 2.11
CA SER A 41 10.02 0.00 1.22
C SER A 41 9.76 0.80 -0.07
N LYS A 42 10.72 0.81 -0.99
CA LYS A 42 10.59 1.53 -2.27
C LYS A 42 9.47 0.99 -3.17
N THR A 43 9.01 -0.23 -2.93
CA THR A 43 8.04 -0.94 -3.81
C THR A 43 6.82 -1.48 -3.06
N LEU A 44 6.76 -1.31 -1.73
CA LEU A 44 5.68 -1.85 -0.90
C LEU A 44 5.46 -0.98 0.34
N ILE A 45 4.22 -0.57 0.57
CA ILE A 45 3.74 -0.03 1.84
C ILE A 45 2.82 -1.08 2.45
N VAL A 46 3.03 -1.41 3.72
CA VAL A 46 2.17 -2.32 4.49
C VAL A 46 1.57 -1.53 5.64
N ALA A 47 0.24 -1.58 5.72
CA ALA A 47 -0.53 -0.90 6.72
C ALA A 47 -1.47 -1.88 7.44
N MET A 48 -1.51 -1.83 8.78
CA MET A 48 -2.58 -2.45 9.56
C MET A 48 -3.77 -1.50 9.55
N ILE A 49 -4.92 -1.98 9.12
CA ILE A 49 -6.17 -1.22 9.21
C ILE A 49 -6.97 -1.75 10.39
N VAL A 50 -7.48 -0.84 11.22
CA VAL A 50 -8.26 -1.19 12.41
C VAL A 50 -9.65 -0.57 12.27
N ASP A 51 -10.69 -1.41 12.30
CA ASP A 51 -12.05 -0.96 12.52
C ASP A 51 -12.37 -1.05 14.02
N ILE A 52 -12.33 0.11 14.69
CA ILE A 52 -12.61 0.21 16.13
C ILE A 52 -14.03 -0.27 16.45
N SER A 53 -14.98 -0.02 15.56
CA SER A 53 -16.41 -0.22 15.85
C SER A 53 -16.74 -1.70 16.11
N ILE A 54 -16.02 -2.59 15.44
CA ILE A 54 -16.16 -4.04 15.53
C ILE A 54 -14.89 -4.74 16.05
N GLY A 55 -13.86 -3.98 16.41
CA GLY A 55 -12.57 -4.51 16.89
C GLY A 55 -11.82 -5.35 15.86
N TYR A 56 -12.12 -5.19 14.58
CA TYR A 56 -11.59 -6.00 13.49
C TYR A 56 -10.33 -5.38 12.89
N LYS A 57 -9.37 -6.23 12.52
CA LYS A 57 -8.10 -5.81 11.93
C LYS A 57 -7.84 -6.59 10.65
N TRP A 58 -7.32 -5.89 9.65
CA TRP A 58 -6.92 -6.50 8.39
C TRP A 58 -5.70 -5.77 7.82
N LEU A 59 -4.97 -6.47 6.95
CA LEU A 59 -3.72 -5.99 6.40
C LEU A 59 -3.92 -5.40 5.00
N LEU A 60 -3.41 -4.19 4.78
CA LEU A 60 -3.37 -3.54 3.47
C LEU A 60 -1.93 -3.48 2.96
N CYS A 61 -1.68 -4.11 1.81
CA CYS A 61 -0.41 -4.06 1.10
C CYS A 61 -0.57 -3.22 -0.18
N CYS A 62 0.07 -2.05 -0.24
CA CYS A 62 0.09 -1.19 -1.42
C CYS A 62 1.41 -1.36 -2.18
N GLY A 63 1.37 -1.90 -3.38
CA GLY A 63 2.54 -2.32 -4.13
C GLY A 63 2.74 -1.61 -5.47
N HIS A 64 4.00 -1.40 -5.83
CA HIS A 64 4.42 -1.08 -7.19
C HIS A 64 5.58 -2.01 -7.54
N CYS A 65 5.22 -3.08 -8.24
CA CYS A 65 6.13 -4.14 -8.63
C CYS A 65 6.96 -3.69 -9.83
N LEU A 66 8.28 -3.86 -9.82
CA LEU A 66 9.12 -3.50 -10.97
C LEU A 66 8.84 -4.42 -12.16
N SER A 67 9.10 -3.95 -13.38
CA SER A 67 8.91 -4.76 -14.59
C SER A 67 9.88 -5.95 -14.69
N SER A 68 11.06 -5.84 -14.07
CA SER A 68 12.13 -6.84 -14.10
C SER A 68 11.76 -8.12 -13.34
N LYS A 69 12.26 -9.27 -13.81
CA LYS A 69 12.02 -10.57 -13.15
C LYS A 69 12.52 -10.61 -11.70
N ALA A 70 13.71 -10.04 -11.46
CA ALA A 70 14.28 -9.96 -10.11
C ALA A 70 13.42 -9.09 -9.20
N GLY A 71 12.99 -7.90 -9.67
CA GLY A 71 12.13 -7.02 -8.90
C GLY A 71 10.77 -7.64 -8.59
N LYS A 72 10.17 -8.37 -9.54
CA LYS A 72 8.96 -9.17 -9.32
C LYS A 72 9.15 -10.21 -8.23
N SER A 73 10.24 -10.97 -8.31
CA SER A 73 10.54 -12.00 -7.32
C SER A 73 10.70 -11.39 -5.93
N SER A 74 11.48 -10.32 -5.78
CA SER A 74 11.68 -9.65 -4.49
C SER A 74 10.39 -9.07 -3.93
N PHE A 75 9.56 -8.44 -4.77
CA PHE A 75 8.26 -7.91 -4.36
C PHE A 75 7.34 -9.02 -3.83
N TRP A 76 7.23 -10.14 -4.54
CA TRP A 76 6.35 -11.25 -4.12
C TRP A 76 6.86 -11.99 -2.89
N VAL A 77 8.19 -12.13 -2.73
CA VAL A 77 8.77 -12.68 -1.50
C VAL A 77 8.43 -11.80 -0.31
N ALA A 78 8.70 -10.50 -0.38
CA ALA A 78 8.39 -9.56 0.72
C ALA A 78 6.89 -9.53 1.04
N THR A 79 6.03 -9.48 0.01
CA THR A 79 4.57 -9.50 0.21
C THR A 79 4.10 -10.80 0.88
N ARG A 80 4.66 -11.93 0.46
CA ARG A 80 4.33 -13.24 1.04
C ARG A 80 4.76 -13.32 2.50
N GLU A 81 5.97 -12.91 2.83
CA GLU A 81 6.49 -12.94 4.20
C GLU A 81 5.55 -12.18 5.15
N VAL A 82 5.18 -10.95 4.78
CA VAL A 82 4.29 -10.12 5.60
C VAL A 82 2.90 -10.74 5.74
N VAL A 83 2.30 -11.22 4.64
CA VAL A 83 0.95 -11.82 4.68
C VAL A 83 0.95 -13.14 5.46
N GLN A 84 2.02 -13.93 5.41
CA GLN A 84 2.12 -15.17 6.18
C GLN A 84 2.35 -14.95 7.67
N GLU A 85 3.00 -13.86 8.05
CA GLU A 85 3.16 -13.46 9.46
C GLU A 85 1.87 -12.91 10.06
N PHE A 86 0.94 -12.41 9.23
CA PHE A 86 -0.35 -11.90 9.66
C PHE A 86 -1.44 -12.99 9.61
N ASP A 87 -1.90 -13.43 10.78
CA ASP A 87 -3.02 -14.37 10.91
C ASP A 87 -4.38 -13.63 10.79
N GLY A 88 -4.72 -13.23 9.56
CA GLY A 88 -5.98 -12.53 9.29
C GLY A 88 -6.17 -12.12 7.83
N ASP A 89 -7.27 -11.41 7.58
CA ASP A 89 -7.63 -10.98 6.23
C ASP A 89 -6.66 -9.95 5.69
N SER A 90 -6.26 -10.12 4.44
CA SER A 90 -5.26 -9.29 3.78
C SER A 90 -5.73 -8.89 2.40
N VAL A 91 -5.45 -7.64 2.02
CA VAL A 91 -5.71 -7.09 0.70
C VAL A 91 -4.41 -6.56 0.13
N ILE A 92 -4.12 -6.91 -1.12
CA ILE A 92 -2.98 -6.36 -1.87
C ILE A 92 -3.54 -5.55 -3.05
N ILE A 93 -3.11 -4.29 -3.17
CA ILE A 93 -3.50 -3.38 -4.27
C ILE A 93 -2.26 -2.76 -4.92
N GLY A 94 -2.39 -2.40 -6.20
CA GLY A 94 -1.39 -1.60 -6.91
C GLY A 94 -1.04 -2.16 -8.29
N ASP A 95 0.14 -1.77 -8.79
CA ASP A 95 0.62 -2.19 -10.11
C ASP A 95 1.58 -3.37 -9.97
N PHE A 96 1.14 -4.54 -10.43
CA PHE A 96 1.92 -5.78 -10.38
C PHE A 96 2.83 -5.99 -11.60
N ASN A 97 2.81 -5.07 -12.58
CA ASN A 97 3.56 -5.16 -13.83
C ASN A 97 3.43 -6.53 -14.53
N LYS A 98 2.25 -7.15 -14.42
CA LYS A 98 1.95 -8.47 -14.94
C LYS A 98 0.58 -8.44 -15.61
N VAL A 99 0.55 -8.80 -16.88
CA VAL A 99 -0.68 -9.10 -17.60
C VAL A 99 -1.09 -10.52 -17.24
N ILE A 100 -2.36 -10.69 -16.87
CA ILE A 100 -2.99 -11.99 -16.70
C ILE A 100 -3.44 -12.43 -18.10
N GLU A 101 -2.92 -13.55 -18.58
CA GLU A 101 -3.35 -14.21 -19.83
C GLU A 101 -4.41 -15.26 -19.53
#